data_AF-A0A1S3SI12-F1
#
_entry.id   AF-A0A1S3SI12-F1
#
_cell.length_a   1.000
_cell.length_b   1.000
_cell.length_c   1.000
_cell.angle_alpha   90.00
_cell.angle_beta   90.00
_cell.angle_gamma   90.00
#
_symmetry.space_group_name_H-M   'P 1'
#
loop_
_entity.id
_entity.type
_entity.pdbx_description
1 polymer ?
#
loop_
_entity_poly.entity_id
_entity_poly.type
_entity_poly.pdbx_seq_one_letter_code
_entity_poly.pdbx_strand_id
1 'polypeptide(L)'
;MAEAEDIFLRAKQRTFTGLTEDEQKEWRGPFCFIQAADPQLGLMKTWREGDCDGGGDEWTDEVQLTQQAVEAVNKLSPRPKFMVLCGDLVHAMPSTQYREGQERDLKVALRGTDPSIPLVFVSGNHDLGNTPTPETVAQFCNAWGDDYFSFWVGGVLCLVLNSQLFFDASACPDLRDAQEAWLEGQLQRASQGPGVIPKHVLVFQHIPLYLKTPDEEDDYFNLQTATRQSLLGRFKRAAGLTLAGDVNEPVTLAVK
;
A
#
# COMPACT_ATOMS: atom_id res chain seq x y z
N MET A 1 -28.96 10.10 9.55
CA MET A 1 -27.72 10.81 9.18
C MET A 1 -26.67 9.73 9.01
N ALA A 2 -26.20 9.49 7.79
CA ALA A 2 -25.09 8.55 7.59
C ALA A 2 -23.88 9.15 8.32
N GLU A 3 -23.31 8.41 9.26
CA GLU A 3 -22.04 8.80 9.87
C GLU A 3 -21.05 9.05 8.74
N ALA A 4 -20.39 10.21 8.74
CA ALA A 4 -19.35 10.50 7.76
C ALA A 4 -18.30 9.39 7.89
N GLU A 5 -18.17 8.57 6.85
CA GLU A 5 -17.27 7.43 6.85
C GLU A 5 -15.85 7.93 7.12
N ASP A 6 -15.17 7.31 8.09
CA ASP A 6 -13.82 7.73 8.47
C ASP A 6 -12.90 7.64 7.24
N ILE A 7 -12.28 8.76 6.87
CA ILE A 7 -11.43 8.87 5.68
C ILE A 7 -10.25 7.89 5.72
N PHE A 8 -9.88 7.42 6.92
CA PHE A 8 -8.81 6.45 7.14
C PHE A 8 -9.27 5.00 7.06
N LEU A 9 -10.58 4.73 7.01
CA LEU A 9 -11.17 3.38 7.01
C LEU A 9 -12.02 3.14 5.76
N ARG A 10 -11.54 3.60 4.60
CA ARG A 10 -12.22 3.41 3.31
C ARG A 10 -11.95 2.06 2.66
N ALA A 11 -10.85 1.40 3.03
CA ALA A 11 -10.55 0.03 2.62
C ALA A 11 -11.30 -0.93 3.56
N LYS A 12 -12.35 -1.59 3.03
CA LYS A 12 -13.19 -2.54 3.77
C LYS A 12 -13.67 -3.64 2.85
N GLN A 13 -13.80 -4.86 3.40
CA GLN A 13 -14.31 -6.03 2.67
C GLN A 13 -13.55 -6.30 1.37
N ARG A 14 -12.23 -6.05 1.38
CA ARG A 14 -11.29 -6.18 0.26
C ARG A 14 -11.60 -5.26 -0.94
N THR A 15 -12.34 -4.19 -0.67
CA THR A 15 -12.74 -3.13 -1.62
C THR A 15 -12.40 -1.74 -1.04
N PHE A 16 -12.62 -0.69 -1.83
CA PHE A 16 -12.37 0.69 -1.38
C PHE A 16 -13.58 1.60 -1.65
N THR A 17 -14.13 2.20 -0.60
CA THR A 17 -15.30 3.08 -0.73
C THR A 17 -14.98 4.29 -1.60
N GLY A 18 -15.82 4.58 -2.60
CA GLY A 18 -15.71 5.73 -3.51
C GLY A 18 -14.73 5.56 -4.68
N LEU A 19 -14.10 4.39 -4.83
CA LEU A 19 -13.32 3.99 -6.01
C LEU A 19 -13.73 2.57 -6.44
N THR A 20 -15.02 2.41 -6.72
CA THR A 20 -15.65 1.11 -6.97
C THR A 20 -15.56 0.70 -8.44
N GLU A 21 -15.64 -0.60 -8.71
CA GLU A 21 -15.63 -1.14 -10.08
C GLU A 21 -16.75 -0.55 -10.94
N ASP A 22 -17.99 -0.52 -10.44
CA ASP A 22 -19.12 -0.06 -11.24
C ASP A 22 -19.03 1.40 -11.65
N GLU A 23 -18.41 2.23 -10.83
CA GLU A 23 -18.23 3.65 -11.10
C GLU A 23 -16.98 3.95 -11.93
N GLN A 24 -15.93 3.13 -11.78
CA GLN A 24 -14.58 3.46 -12.24
C GLN A 24 -14.01 2.49 -13.28
N LYS A 25 -14.69 1.41 -13.67
CA LYS A 25 -14.15 0.42 -14.65
C LYS A 25 -13.98 0.95 -16.08
N GLU A 26 -14.61 2.07 -16.43
CA GLU A 26 -14.49 2.65 -17.77
C GLU A 26 -13.23 3.52 -17.91
N TRP A 27 -12.38 3.18 -18.88
CA TRP A 27 -11.26 4.03 -19.26
C TRP A 27 -11.75 5.29 -19.99
N ARG A 28 -11.45 6.47 -19.43
CA ARG A 28 -11.87 7.77 -19.99
C ARG A 28 -10.71 8.69 -20.39
N GLY A 29 -9.47 8.23 -20.20
CA GLY A 29 -8.26 8.99 -20.51
C GLY A 29 -7.24 8.96 -19.37
N PRO A 30 -6.05 9.55 -19.61
CA PRO A 30 -4.98 9.56 -18.62
C PRO A 30 -5.37 10.38 -17.38
N PHE A 31 -4.84 9.97 -16.23
CA PHE A 31 -4.95 10.70 -14.96
C PHE A 31 -3.63 10.63 -14.20
N CYS A 32 -3.50 11.45 -13.15
CA CYS A 32 -2.37 11.40 -12.23
C CYS A 32 -2.82 10.91 -10.85
N PHE A 33 -1.90 10.30 -10.11
CA PHE A 33 -2.02 9.94 -8.71
C PHE A 33 -0.66 10.18 -8.04
N ILE A 34 -0.63 10.17 -6.70
CA ILE A 34 0.60 10.32 -5.93
C ILE A 34 0.93 9.00 -5.27
N GLN A 35 2.20 8.61 -5.34
CA GLN A 35 2.79 7.58 -4.51
C GLN A 35 3.72 8.25 -3.51
N ALA A 36 3.36 8.19 -2.24
CA ALA A 36 4.20 8.53 -1.11
C ALA A 36 4.55 7.25 -0.35
N ALA A 37 5.55 7.31 0.51
CA ALA A 37 5.96 6.20 1.36
C ALA A 37 6.68 6.72 2.59
N ASP A 38 6.79 5.87 3.59
CA ASP A 38 7.65 6.05 4.76
C ASP A 38 7.52 7.45 5.41
N PRO A 39 6.30 7.97 5.70
CA PRO A 39 6.20 9.15 6.56
C PRO A 39 6.83 8.86 7.92
N GLN A 40 6.76 7.60 8.37
CA GLN A 40 7.54 6.96 9.44
C GLN A 40 7.81 7.86 10.64
N LEU A 41 6.73 8.45 11.18
CA LEU A 41 6.81 9.38 12.31
C LEU A 41 7.60 8.74 13.46
N GLY A 42 8.65 9.43 13.92
CA GLY A 42 9.50 8.97 15.03
C GLY A 42 10.83 8.37 14.58
N LEU A 43 11.08 8.26 13.27
CA LEU A 43 12.30 7.69 12.71
C LEU A 43 13.48 8.67 12.69
N MET A 44 13.25 9.97 12.48
CA MET A 44 14.33 10.92 12.18
C MET A 44 15.31 11.10 13.34
N LYS A 45 14.82 11.12 14.58
CA LYS A 45 15.67 11.18 15.78
C LYS A 45 16.57 9.94 15.86
N THR A 46 15.97 8.75 15.76
CA THR A 46 16.65 7.44 15.73
C THR A 46 17.82 7.44 14.74
N TRP A 47 17.61 7.93 13.51
CA TRP A 47 18.68 8.04 12.50
C TRP A 47 19.75 9.08 12.83
N ARG A 48 19.37 10.24 13.36
CA ARG A 48 20.33 11.29 13.74
C ARG A 48 21.27 10.86 14.86
N GLU A 49 20.75 10.12 15.83
CA GLU A 49 21.47 9.70 17.04
C GLU A 49 22.18 8.36 16.88
N GLY A 50 21.80 7.56 15.88
CA GLY A 50 22.34 6.21 15.65
C GLY A 50 21.88 5.17 16.67
N ASP A 51 20.87 5.52 17.48
CA ASP A 51 20.22 4.61 18.42
C ASP A 51 18.94 4.06 17.77
N CYS A 52 19.09 2.94 17.06
CA CYS A 52 18.00 2.26 16.35
C CYS A 52 16.96 1.62 17.28
N ASP A 53 17.27 1.47 18.57
CA ASP A 53 16.47 0.69 19.52
C ASP A 53 15.77 1.58 20.58
N GLY A 54 16.29 2.78 20.85
CA GLY A 54 15.81 3.71 21.88
C GLY A 54 14.93 4.87 21.42
N GLY A 55 14.57 4.93 20.13
CA GLY A 55 13.90 6.09 19.52
C GLY A 55 12.36 6.08 19.51
N GLY A 56 11.78 6.94 18.67
CA GLY A 56 10.33 7.07 18.47
C GLY A 56 9.57 7.91 19.50
N ASP A 57 10.27 8.50 20.47
CA ASP A 57 9.70 9.39 21.49
C ASP A 57 9.49 10.84 20.99
N GLU A 58 10.07 11.19 19.84
CA GLU A 58 9.94 12.50 19.19
C GLU A 58 9.65 12.33 17.69
N TRP A 59 8.59 12.98 17.20
CA TRP A 59 8.15 12.89 15.78
C TRP A 59 7.64 14.22 15.19
N THR A 60 8.04 15.35 15.78
CA THR A 60 7.53 16.68 15.36
C THR A 60 8.00 17.06 13.96
N ASP A 61 9.26 16.74 13.62
CA ASP A 61 9.84 17.03 12.30
C ASP A 61 9.06 16.29 11.20
N GLU A 62 8.76 15.01 11.41
CA GLU A 62 8.00 14.15 10.49
C GLU A 62 6.55 14.61 10.33
N VAL A 63 5.91 15.08 11.41
CA VAL A 63 4.58 15.72 11.33
C VAL A 63 4.63 16.96 10.44
N GLN A 64 5.64 17.82 10.62
CA GLN A 64 5.79 19.03 9.81
C GLN A 64 6.04 18.69 8.33
N LEU A 65 6.89 17.71 8.05
CA LEU A 65 7.15 17.23 6.68
C LEU A 65 5.88 16.64 6.04
N THR A 66 5.10 15.87 6.80
CA THR A 66 3.81 15.33 6.34
C THR A 66 2.83 16.45 6.00
N GLN A 67 2.72 17.49 6.84
CA GLN A 67 1.87 18.65 6.56
C GLN A 67 2.32 19.40 5.30
N GLN A 68 3.63 19.58 5.11
CA GLN A 68 4.16 20.19 3.88
C GLN A 68 3.86 19.36 2.64
N ALA A 69 3.96 18.03 2.72
CA ALA A 69 3.58 17.13 1.64
C ALA A 69 2.09 17.28 1.29
N VAL A 70 1.22 17.30 2.30
CA VAL A 70 -0.24 17.53 2.15
C VAL A 70 -0.51 18.88 1.48
N GLU A 71 0.14 19.96 1.90
CA GLU A 71 0.00 21.26 1.25
C GLU A 71 0.45 21.24 -0.21
N ALA A 72 1.54 20.53 -0.53
CA ALA A 72 2.02 20.39 -1.89
C ALA A 72 1.04 19.59 -2.76
N VAL A 73 0.51 18.47 -2.25
CA VAL A 73 -0.53 17.66 -2.91
C VAL A 73 -1.75 18.51 -3.25
N ASN A 74 -2.23 19.31 -2.31
CA ASN A 74 -3.42 20.15 -2.49
C ASN A 74 -3.24 21.25 -3.55
N LYS A 75 -1.99 21.64 -3.86
CA LYS A 75 -1.65 22.66 -4.86
C LYS A 75 -1.51 22.11 -6.29
N LEU A 76 -1.50 20.79 -6.47
CA LEU A 76 -1.31 20.17 -7.78
C LEU A 76 -2.50 20.39 -8.73
N SER A 77 -2.19 20.69 -9.99
CA SER A 77 -3.16 20.84 -11.08
C SER A 77 -2.60 20.16 -12.35
N PRO A 78 -3.27 19.14 -12.92
CA PRO A 78 -4.56 18.59 -12.50
C PRO A 78 -4.48 17.92 -11.12
N ARG A 79 -5.62 17.88 -10.42
CA ARG A 79 -5.70 17.26 -9.10
C ARG A 79 -5.46 15.74 -9.20
N PRO A 80 -4.65 15.14 -8.30
CA PRO A 80 -4.49 13.69 -8.23
C PRO A 80 -5.81 12.97 -7.99
N LYS A 81 -5.99 11.81 -8.60
CA LYS A 81 -7.17 10.95 -8.40
C LYS A 81 -7.20 10.27 -7.04
N PHE A 82 -6.03 10.03 -6.46
CA PHE A 82 -5.81 9.51 -5.12
C PHE A 82 -4.34 9.73 -4.73
N MET A 83 -4.02 9.54 -3.46
CA MET A 83 -2.67 9.44 -2.92
C MET A 83 -2.53 8.12 -2.18
N VAL A 84 -1.54 7.31 -2.54
CA VAL A 84 -1.19 6.07 -1.84
C VAL A 84 0.01 6.30 -0.94
N LEU A 85 -0.03 5.77 0.29
CA LEU A 85 1.07 5.75 1.26
C LEU A 85 1.58 4.31 1.40
N CYS A 86 2.75 4.03 0.83
CA CYS A 86 3.34 2.71 0.70
C CYS A 86 4.06 2.22 1.97
N GLY A 87 3.34 2.07 3.08
CA GLY A 87 3.84 1.44 4.31
C GLY A 87 4.76 2.30 5.16
N ASP A 88 5.11 1.72 6.31
CA ASP A 88 5.89 2.31 7.39
C ASP A 88 5.34 3.69 7.75
N LEU A 89 4.05 3.69 8.10
CA LEU A 89 3.29 4.91 8.40
C LEU A 89 3.86 5.60 9.66
N VAL A 90 4.22 4.81 10.66
CA VAL A 90 4.80 5.27 11.92
C VAL A 90 6.00 4.40 12.29
N HIS A 91 6.97 4.95 13.01
CA HIS A 91 8.18 4.21 13.38
C HIS A 91 7.94 3.21 14.52
N ALA A 92 7.04 3.55 15.45
CA ALA A 92 6.69 2.70 16.57
C ALA A 92 6.10 1.37 16.09
N MET A 93 6.79 0.26 16.42
CA MET A 93 6.32 -1.10 16.14
C MET A 93 4.98 -1.37 16.84
N PRO A 94 4.20 -2.39 16.39
CA PRO A 94 2.95 -2.74 17.04
C PRO A 94 3.12 -3.00 18.54
N SER A 95 2.12 -2.62 19.33
CA SER A 95 2.10 -2.79 20.80
C SER A 95 3.20 -2.04 21.59
N THR A 96 3.87 -1.05 20.98
CA THR A 96 4.83 -0.16 21.68
C THR A 96 4.15 1.12 22.17
N GLN A 97 4.73 1.75 23.20
CA GLN A 97 4.10 2.89 23.90
C GLN A 97 3.85 4.14 23.03
N TYR A 98 4.64 4.35 21.97
CA TYR A 98 4.54 5.57 21.13
C TYR A 98 3.59 5.41 19.95
N ARG A 99 3.16 4.18 19.64
CA ARG A 99 2.34 3.84 18.48
C ARG A 99 1.09 4.72 18.37
N GLU A 100 0.29 4.76 19.42
CA GLU A 100 -0.98 5.50 19.42
C GLU A 100 -0.77 7.00 19.20
N GLY A 101 0.30 7.57 19.78
CA GLY A 101 0.65 8.98 19.64
C GLY A 101 1.06 9.32 18.20
N GLN A 102 1.96 8.52 17.63
CA GLN A 102 2.43 8.70 16.26
C GLN A 102 1.28 8.52 15.25
N GLU A 103 0.45 7.47 15.38
CA GLU A 103 -0.67 7.25 14.47
C GLU A 103 -1.71 8.38 14.55
N ARG A 104 -2.01 8.86 15.76
CA ARG A 104 -2.93 9.98 15.96
C ARG A 104 -2.43 11.22 15.24
N ASP A 105 -1.16 11.59 15.43
CA ASP A 105 -0.61 12.82 14.88
C ASP A 105 -0.39 12.74 13.37
N LEU A 106 -0.04 11.56 12.84
CA LEU A 106 -0.06 11.29 11.40
C LEU A 106 -1.46 11.50 10.81
N LYS A 107 -2.50 10.93 11.43
CA LYS A 107 -3.89 11.14 11.00
C LYS A 107 -4.28 12.62 11.06
N VAL A 108 -3.86 13.35 12.09
CA VAL A 108 -4.10 14.81 12.18
C VAL A 108 -3.44 15.55 11.02
N ALA A 109 -2.19 15.24 10.67
CA ALA A 109 -1.50 15.85 9.53
C ALA A 109 -2.20 15.52 8.19
N LEU A 110 -2.52 14.24 7.97
CA LEU A 110 -3.15 13.77 6.73
C LEU A 110 -4.58 14.28 6.51
N ARG A 111 -5.32 14.62 7.58
CA ARG A 111 -6.65 15.25 7.48
C ARG A 111 -6.65 16.59 6.73
N GLY A 112 -5.49 17.22 6.57
CA GLY A 112 -5.35 18.42 5.75
C GLY A 112 -5.47 18.16 4.24
N THR A 113 -5.43 16.90 3.79
CA THR A 113 -5.57 16.55 2.37
C THR A 113 -6.95 16.95 1.87
N ASP A 114 -7.01 17.54 0.67
CA ASP A 114 -8.27 17.90 0.00
C ASP A 114 -9.20 16.67 -0.04
N PRO A 115 -10.44 16.75 0.49
CA PRO A 115 -11.34 15.60 0.57
C PRO A 115 -11.67 14.92 -0.76
N SER A 116 -11.43 15.60 -1.89
CA SER A 116 -11.58 15.01 -3.23
C SER A 116 -10.41 14.12 -3.65
N ILE A 117 -9.36 14.01 -2.84
CA ILE A 117 -8.20 13.12 -3.02
C ILE A 117 -8.29 12.01 -1.97
N PRO A 118 -8.80 10.82 -2.33
CA PRO A 118 -8.77 9.65 -1.46
C PRO A 118 -7.35 9.27 -1.03
N LEU A 119 -7.19 8.93 0.25
CA LEU A 119 -5.96 8.35 0.80
C LEU A 119 -6.06 6.82 0.79
N VAL A 120 -5.04 6.17 0.26
CA VAL A 120 -4.92 4.71 0.17
C VAL A 120 -3.73 4.28 1.03
N PHE A 121 -3.93 3.38 1.97
CA PHE A 121 -2.88 2.93 2.88
C PHE A 121 -2.42 1.52 2.51
N VAL A 122 -1.10 1.33 2.48
CA VAL A 122 -0.44 0.03 2.32
C VAL A 122 0.29 -0.23 3.64
N SER A 123 0.29 -1.48 4.11
CA SER A 123 1.02 -1.83 5.33
C SER A 123 2.50 -2.13 5.06
N GLY A 124 3.39 -1.62 5.91
CA GLY A 124 4.82 -1.96 5.97
C GLY A 124 5.21 -2.82 7.18
N ASN A 125 6.51 -3.04 7.36
CA ASN A 125 7.02 -3.86 8.46
C ASN A 125 6.94 -3.15 9.82
N HIS A 126 7.01 -1.82 9.86
CA HIS A 126 6.75 -1.09 11.11
C HIS A 126 5.26 -1.09 11.45
N ASP A 127 4.39 -1.26 10.47
CA ASP A 127 2.95 -1.27 10.69
C ASP A 127 2.43 -2.61 11.24
N LEU A 128 3.07 -3.72 10.86
CA LEU A 128 2.63 -5.09 11.17
C LEU A 128 3.64 -5.92 11.98
N GLY A 129 4.90 -5.51 12.02
CA GLY A 129 6.01 -6.35 12.47
C GLY A 129 6.74 -7.03 11.31
N ASN A 130 8.02 -7.37 11.53
CA ASN A 130 8.82 -8.14 10.56
C ASN A 130 8.21 -9.54 10.31
N THR A 131 7.63 -10.13 11.36
CA THR A 131 6.86 -11.38 11.31
C THR A 131 5.43 -11.08 11.81
N PRO A 132 4.49 -10.67 10.94
CA PRO A 132 3.12 -10.38 11.33
C PRO A 132 2.45 -11.54 12.09
N THR A 133 1.64 -11.19 13.09
CA THR A 133 0.69 -12.07 13.77
C THR A 133 -0.76 -11.66 13.45
N PRO A 134 -1.76 -12.54 13.69
CA PRO A 134 -3.17 -12.16 13.49
C PRO A 134 -3.58 -10.90 14.27
N GLU A 135 -3.02 -10.70 15.46
CA GLU A 135 -3.27 -9.54 16.31
C GLU A 135 -2.71 -8.25 15.69
N THR A 136 -1.47 -8.27 15.19
CA THR A 136 -0.85 -7.11 14.55
C THR A 136 -1.56 -6.70 13.25
N VAL A 137 -2.00 -7.68 12.46
CA VAL A 137 -2.82 -7.44 11.26
C VAL A 137 -4.17 -6.83 11.65
N ALA A 138 -4.83 -7.36 12.69
CA ALA A 138 -6.08 -6.80 13.17
C ALA A 138 -5.91 -5.36 13.70
N GLN A 139 -4.82 -5.06 14.40
CA GLN A 139 -4.49 -3.71 14.86
C GLN A 139 -4.37 -2.74 13.67
N PHE A 140 -3.65 -3.12 12.62
CA PHE A 140 -3.56 -2.32 11.39
C PHE A 140 -4.94 -2.12 10.76
N CYS A 141 -5.72 -3.19 10.57
CA CYS A 141 -7.04 -3.12 9.95
C CYS A 141 -8.00 -2.20 10.71
N ASN A 142 -7.94 -2.20 12.05
CA ASN A 142 -8.74 -1.31 12.88
C ASN A 142 -8.32 0.17 12.76
N ALA A 143 -7.04 0.43 12.48
CA ALA A 143 -6.50 1.79 12.41
C ALA A 143 -6.56 2.39 10.99
N TRP A 144 -6.36 1.59 9.94
CA TRP A 144 -6.08 2.06 8.57
C TRP A 144 -6.93 1.38 7.48
N GLY A 145 -7.81 0.46 7.87
CA GLY A 145 -8.60 -0.36 6.94
C GLY A 145 -7.84 -1.61 6.47
N ASP A 146 -8.49 -2.40 5.62
CA ASP A 146 -7.99 -3.71 5.20
C ASP A 146 -6.51 -3.69 4.74
N ASP A 147 -5.74 -4.67 5.20
CA ASP A 147 -4.30 -4.82 4.91
C ASP A 147 -3.98 -5.19 3.45
N TYR A 148 -4.95 -5.77 2.74
CA TYR A 148 -4.93 -5.97 1.30
C TYR A 148 -6.33 -5.82 0.73
N PHE A 149 -6.43 -5.24 -0.46
CA PHE A 149 -7.71 -4.97 -1.12
C PHE A 149 -7.48 -4.55 -2.58
N SER A 150 -8.56 -4.39 -3.31
CA SER A 150 -8.54 -3.86 -4.68
C SER A 150 -9.47 -2.67 -4.83
N PHE A 151 -9.16 -1.79 -5.77
CA PHE A 151 -10.03 -0.69 -6.14
C PHE A 151 -9.87 -0.33 -7.61
N TRP A 152 -10.86 0.38 -8.15
CA TRP A 152 -10.86 0.80 -9.54
C TRP A 152 -10.77 2.32 -9.65
N VAL A 153 -10.04 2.81 -10.63
CA VAL A 153 -9.92 4.24 -10.90
C VAL A 153 -9.71 4.49 -12.39
N GLY A 154 -10.69 5.13 -13.04
CA GLY A 154 -10.58 5.53 -14.45
C GLY A 154 -10.18 4.43 -15.43
N GLY A 155 -10.68 3.20 -15.25
CA GLY A 155 -10.39 2.03 -16.07
C GLY A 155 -9.17 1.23 -15.64
N VAL A 156 -8.51 1.61 -14.55
CA VAL A 156 -7.35 0.92 -13.98
C VAL A 156 -7.77 0.13 -12.75
N LEU A 157 -7.33 -1.12 -12.66
CA LEU A 157 -7.46 -1.95 -11.46
C LEU A 157 -6.21 -1.75 -10.60
N CYS A 158 -6.38 -1.32 -9.37
CA CYS A 158 -5.31 -1.19 -8.39
C CYS A 158 -5.42 -2.30 -7.35
N LEU A 159 -4.31 -3.00 -7.11
CA LEU A 159 -4.18 -4.06 -6.11
C LEU A 159 -3.25 -3.55 -5.00
N VAL A 160 -3.72 -3.54 -3.77
CA VAL A 160 -2.92 -3.25 -2.57
C VAL A 160 -2.63 -4.57 -1.89
N LEU A 161 -1.35 -4.89 -1.70
CA LEU A 161 -0.91 -6.16 -1.13
C LEU A 161 -0.18 -5.93 0.20
N ASN A 162 -0.45 -6.81 1.17
CA ASN A 162 0.35 -6.93 2.36
C ASN A 162 1.61 -7.76 2.04
N SER A 163 2.70 -7.09 1.70
CA SER A 163 3.97 -7.74 1.35
C SER A 163 4.65 -8.43 2.53
N GLN A 164 4.34 -8.06 3.79
CA GLN A 164 4.89 -8.75 4.95
C GLN A 164 4.47 -10.22 5.00
N LEU A 165 3.26 -10.54 4.53
CA LEU A 165 2.79 -11.92 4.45
C LEU A 165 3.55 -12.76 3.40
N PHE A 166 4.11 -12.11 2.38
CA PHE A 166 4.97 -12.78 1.39
C PHE A 166 6.39 -12.95 1.90
N PHE A 167 6.86 -12.04 2.77
CA PHE A 167 8.21 -12.04 3.30
C PHE A 167 8.38 -13.01 4.48
N ASP A 168 7.53 -12.92 5.50
CA ASP A 168 7.51 -13.84 6.64
C ASP A 168 6.13 -13.92 7.32
N ALA A 169 5.30 -14.87 6.88
CA ALA A 169 4.01 -15.18 7.53
C ALA A 169 4.09 -16.38 8.48
N SER A 170 5.26 -16.72 9.03
CA SER A 170 5.42 -17.92 9.85
C SER A 170 4.51 -17.95 11.10
N ALA A 171 4.14 -16.78 11.63
CA ALA A 171 3.21 -16.65 12.75
C ALA A 171 1.72 -16.54 12.34
N CYS A 172 1.41 -16.43 11.04
CA CYS A 172 0.03 -16.34 10.54
C CYS A 172 -0.16 -16.94 9.12
N PRO A 173 0.19 -18.22 8.89
CA PRO A 173 0.15 -18.82 7.56
C PRO A 173 -1.23 -18.77 6.90
N ASP A 174 -2.31 -18.88 7.68
CA ASP A 174 -3.69 -18.81 7.17
C ASP A 174 -4.01 -17.44 6.54
N LEU A 175 -3.45 -16.34 7.06
CA LEU A 175 -3.64 -15.01 6.49
C LEU A 175 -2.90 -14.84 5.16
N ARG A 176 -1.68 -15.38 5.06
CA ARG A 176 -0.95 -15.46 3.79
C ARG A 176 -1.76 -16.26 2.76
N ASP A 177 -2.25 -17.43 3.13
CA ASP A 177 -2.98 -18.30 2.21
C ASP A 177 -4.29 -17.64 1.73
N ALA A 178 -4.96 -16.89 2.60
CA ALA A 178 -6.13 -16.09 2.24
C ALA A 178 -5.78 -14.97 1.24
N GLN A 179 -4.68 -14.24 1.44
CA GLN A 179 -4.20 -13.23 0.48
C GLN A 179 -3.79 -13.86 -0.86
N GLU A 180 -3.10 -15.00 -0.82
CA GLU A 180 -2.66 -15.74 -2.01
C GLU A 180 -3.82 -16.17 -2.90
N ALA A 181 -4.85 -16.77 -2.29
CA ALA A 181 -6.08 -17.17 -2.97
C ALA A 181 -6.86 -15.96 -3.52
N TRP A 182 -6.94 -14.88 -2.74
CA TRP A 182 -7.58 -13.64 -3.17
C TRP A 182 -6.86 -13.01 -4.36
N LEU A 183 -5.52 -12.92 -4.32
CA LEU A 183 -4.71 -12.36 -5.40
C LEU A 183 -4.88 -13.16 -6.69
N GLU A 184 -4.89 -14.50 -6.60
CA GLU A 184 -5.15 -15.34 -7.78
C GLU A 184 -6.52 -15.05 -8.40
N GLY A 185 -7.55 -14.90 -7.56
CA GLY A 185 -8.88 -14.49 -8.01
C GLY A 185 -8.89 -13.13 -8.72
N GLN A 186 -8.17 -12.13 -8.20
CA GLN A 186 -8.06 -10.81 -8.84
C GLN A 186 -7.35 -10.89 -10.20
N LEU A 187 -6.23 -11.61 -10.27
CA LEU A 187 -5.46 -11.78 -11.50
C LEU A 187 -6.24 -12.55 -12.58
N GLN A 188 -6.99 -13.58 -12.18
CA GLN A 188 -7.87 -14.31 -13.10
C GLN A 188 -9.01 -13.41 -13.61
N ARG A 189 -9.64 -12.62 -12.75
CA ARG A 189 -10.68 -11.66 -13.15
C ARG A 189 -10.14 -10.61 -14.12
N ALA A 190 -8.95 -10.07 -13.85
CA ALA A 190 -8.32 -9.05 -14.71
C ALA A 190 -7.97 -9.56 -16.11
N SER A 191 -7.72 -10.87 -16.27
CA SER A 191 -7.26 -11.47 -17.54
C SER A 191 -8.33 -12.26 -18.31
N GLN A 192 -9.29 -12.87 -17.62
CA GLN A 192 -10.22 -13.86 -18.18
C GLN A 192 -11.66 -13.71 -17.67
N GLY A 193 -11.94 -12.71 -16.83
CA GLY A 193 -13.26 -12.56 -16.21
C GLY A 193 -14.37 -12.15 -17.19
N PRO A 194 -15.62 -12.59 -16.98
CA PRO A 194 -16.77 -12.02 -17.67
C PRO A 194 -16.98 -10.59 -17.13
N GLY A 195 -16.51 -9.57 -17.86
CA GLY A 195 -16.56 -8.19 -17.41
C GLY A 195 -15.70 -7.24 -18.25
N VAL A 196 -15.49 -6.02 -17.72
CA VAL A 196 -14.60 -5.03 -18.33
C VAL A 196 -13.16 -5.41 -17.99
N ILE A 197 -12.34 -5.66 -19.01
CA ILE A 197 -10.91 -5.88 -18.84
C ILE A 197 -10.27 -4.54 -18.45
N PRO A 198 -9.53 -4.46 -17.33
CA PRO A 198 -8.88 -3.22 -16.93
C PRO A 198 -7.87 -2.79 -18.00
N LYS A 199 -7.78 -1.48 -18.22
CA LYS A 199 -6.80 -0.90 -19.14
C LYS A 199 -5.37 -1.14 -18.65
N HIS A 200 -5.17 -1.02 -17.33
CA HIS A 200 -3.92 -1.33 -16.65
C HIS A 200 -4.21 -1.98 -15.30
N VAL A 201 -3.25 -2.76 -14.81
CA VAL A 201 -3.23 -3.24 -13.43
C VAL A 201 -2.05 -2.57 -12.73
N LEU A 202 -2.28 -1.95 -11.58
CA LEU A 202 -1.23 -1.40 -10.73
C LEU A 202 -1.17 -2.21 -9.43
N VAL A 203 0.04 -2.54 -8.99
CA VAL A 203 0.25 -3.27 -7.74
C VAL A 203 1.02 -2.38 -6.78
N PHE A 204 0.44 -2.10 -5.61
CA PHE A 204 1.03 -1.34 -4.53
C PHE A 204 1.38 -2.28 -3.38
N GLN A 205 2.63 -2.22 -2.94
CA GLN A 205 3.13 -2.97 -1.80
C GLN A 205 4.31 -2.23 -1.16
N HIS A 206 4.65 -2.58 0.07
CA HIS A 206 5.75 -1.92 0.78
C HIS A 206 7.11 -2.54 0.42
N ILE A 207 7.29 -3.85 0.57
CA ILE A 207 8.54 -4.53 0.17
C ILE A 207 8.57 -4.67 -1.36
N PRO A 208 9.58 -4.13 -2.06
CA PRO A 208 9.72 -4.31 -3.50
C PRO A 208 9.99 -5.77 -3.87
N LEU A 209 9.57 -6.16 -5.09
CA LEU A 209 9.92 -7.47 -5.65
C LEU A 209 11.45 -7.62 -5.76
N TYR A 210 12.12 -6.54 -6.14
CA TYR A 210 13.57 -6.41 -6.28
C TYR A 210 13.94 -4.91 -6.29
N LEU A 211 15.20 -4.59 -5.96
CA LEU A 211 15.75 -3.23 -5.93
C LEU A 211 16.46 -2.86 -7.23
N LYS A 212 17.24 -3.79 -7.79
CA LYS A 212 18.08 -3.57 -8.97
C LYS A 212 17.70 -4.50 -10.10
N THR A 213 17.69 -5.82 -9.85
CA THR A 213 17.39 -6.82 -10.89
C THR A 213 16.52 -7.96 -10.35
N PRO A 214 15.66 -8.59 -11.18
CA PRO A 214 14.79 -9.68 -10.73
C PRO A 214 15.50 -10.93 -10.19
N ASP A 215 16.80 -11.06 -10.44
CA ASP A 215 17.69 -12.17 -10.10
C ASP A 215 18.74 -11.80 -9.03
N GLU A 216 18.65 -10.61 -8.42
CA GLU A 216 19.53 -10.21 -7.33
C GLU A 216 19.35 -11.10 -6.09
N GLU A 217 20.35 -11.13 -5.22
CA GLU A 217 20.33 -11.92 -3.99
C GLU A 217 19.19 -11.50 -3.04
N ASP A 218 18.85 -12.39 -2.11
CA ASP A 218 17.89 -12.10 -1.05
C ASP A 218 18.50 -11.09 -0.07
N ASP A 219 17.75 -10.03 0.21
CA ASP A 219 18.13 -8.94 1.08
C ASP A 219 16.95 -8.64 2.05
N TYR A 220 17.21 -7.85 3.08
CA TYR A 220 16.15 -7.34 3.96
C TYR A 220 15.14 -6.47 3.21
N PHE A 221 15.58 -5.78 2.15
CA PHE A 221 14.76 -4.82 1.42
C PHE A 221 14.06 -5.39 0.18
N ASN A 222 14.18 -6.69 -0.14
CA ASN A 222 13.50 -7.29 -1.28
C ASN A 222 12.79 -8.60 -0.90
N LEU A 223 11.79 -9.00 -1.69
CA LEU A 223 11.16 -10.30 -1.50
C LEU A 223 12.11 -11.43 -1.88
N GLN A 224 12.07 -12.55 -1.15
CA GLN A 224 12.96 -13.69 -1.42
C GLN A 224 12.79 -14.22 -2.86
N THR A 225 13.86 -14.78 -3.42
CA THR A 225 13.99 -15.14 -4.84
C THR A 225 12.85 -16.05 -5.31
N ALA A 226 12.48 -17.06 -4.52
CA ALA A 226 11.38 -17.94 -4.86
C ALA A 226 10.03 -17.20 -4.94
N THR A 227 9.76 -16.33 -3.96
CA THR A 227 8.54 -15.53 -3.86
C THR A 227 8.45 -14.50 -4.98
N ARG A 228 9.51 -13.72 -5.21
CA ARG A 228 9.53 -12.68 -6.26
C ARG A 228 9.35 -13.29 -7.65
N GLN A 229 9.98 -14.44 -7.95
CA GLN A 229 9.84 -15.11 -9.24
C GLN A 229 8.43 -15.68 -9.46
N SER A 230 7.82 -16.23 -8.40
CA SER A 230 6.43 -16.68 -8.44
C SER A 230 5.47 -15.52 -8.77
N LEU A 231 5.60 -14.40 -8.04
CA LEU A 231 4.77 -13.20 -8.25
C LEU A 231 4.96 -12.59 -9.64
N LEU A 232 6.21 -12.40 -10.08
CA LEU A 232 6.52 -11.91 -11.43
C LEU A 232 5.90 -12.80 -12.52
N GLY A 233 5.97 -14.12 -12.36
CA GLY A 233 5.35 -15.06 -13.27
C GLY A 233 3.83 -14.91 -13.33
N ARG A 234 3.18 -14.72 -12.17
CA ARG A 234 1.72 -14.51 -12.08
C ARG A 234 1.30 -13.19 -12.71
N PHE A 235 2.00 -12.09 -12.42
CA PHE A 235 1.71 -10.79 -12.99
C PHE A 235 1.87 -10.78 -14.52
N LYS A 236 2.94 -11.39 -15.05
CA LYS A 236 3.13 -11.53 -16.50
C LYS A 236 2.02 -12.33 -17.18
N ARG A 237 1.53 -13.40 -16.55
CA ARG A 237 0.40 -14.18 -17.09
C ARG A 237 -0.89 -13.37 -17.10
N ALA A 238 -1.17 -12.62 -16.03
CA ALA A 238 -2.35 -11.77 -15.95
C ALA A 238 -2.31 -10.61 -16.97
N ALA A 239 -1.11 -10.11 -17.30
CA ALA A 239 -0.88 -9.09 -18.33
C ALA A 239 -1.16 -9.55 -19.77
N GLY A 240 -1.29 -10.87 -20.01
CA GLY A 240 -1.45 -11.42 -21.35
C GLY A 240 -0.19 -11.36 -22.23
N LEU A 241 1.02 -11.49 -21.67
CA LEU A 241 2.29 -11.39 -22.41
C LEU A 241 2.37 -12.36 -23.60
N THR A 242 2.19 -11.83 -24.81
CA THR A 242 2.92 -12.24 -26.01
C THR A 242 4.06 -11.24 -26.20
N LEU A 243 5.29 -11.73 -26.29
CA LEU A 243 6.51 -10.92 -26.42
C LEU A 243 6.51 -10.11 -27.73
N ALA A 244 6.17 -8.82 -27.66
CA ALA A 244 6.73 -7.72 -28.47
C ALA A 244 6.02 -6.39 -28.12
N GLY A 245 6.59 -5.62 -27.18
CA GLY A 245 6.38 -4.18 -27.07
C GLY A 245 4.95 -3.68 -26.84
N ASP A 246 4.24 -4.16 -25.81
CA ASP A 246 2.87 -3.71 -25.51
C ASP A 246 2.69 -3.17 -24.07
N VAL A 247 1.90 -2.10 -23.97
CA VAL A 247 1.71 -1.15 -22.84
C VAL A 247 0.85 -1.67 -21.68
N ASN A 248 0.69 -2.99 -21.52
CA ASN A 248 -0.28 -3.60 -20.59
C ASN A 248 0.36 -4.42 -19.44
N GLU A 249 1.67 -4.27 -19.17
CA GLU A 249 2.30 -4.95 -18.04
C GLU A 249 1.83 -4.37 -16.68
N PRO A 250 1.51 -5.21 -15.67
CA PRO A 250 1.27 -4.75 -14.32
C PRO A 250 2.49 -4.03 -13.79
N VAL A 251 2.33 -2.74 -13.49
CA VAL A 251 3.41 -1.96 -12.91
C VAL A 251 3.37 -2.19 -11.40
N THR A 252 4.41 -2.85 -10.89
CA THR A 252 4.61 -2.95 -9.44
C THR A 252 5.27 -1.67 -8.97
N LEU A 253 4.57 -0.97 -8.08
CA LEU A 253 4.99 0.28 -7.47
C LEU A 253 5.24 -0.02 -5.99
N ALA A 254 6.51 -0.22 -5.66
CA ALA A 254 6.99 -0.37 -4.29
C ALA A 254 8.03 0.71 -4.02
N VAL A 255 8.18 1.11 -2.76
CA VAL A 255 9.14 2.14 -2.34
C VAL A 255 9.97 1.57 -1.21
N LYS A 256 11.29 1.54 -1.42
CA LYS A 256 12.34 1.44 -0.40
C LYS A 256 13.68 1.77 -1.04
#